data_AF-A0A1J5DJU6-F1
#
_entry.id   AF-A0A1J5DJU6-F1
#
_cell.length_a   1.000
_cell.length_b   1.000
_cell.length_c   1.000
_cell.angle_alpha   90.00
_cell.angle_beta   90.00
_cell.angle_gamma   90.00
#
_symmetry.space_group_name_H-M   'P 1'
#
loop_
_entity.id
_entity.type
_entity.pdbx_description
1 polymer ?
#
loop_
_entity_poly.entity_id
_entity_poly.type
_entity_poly.pdbx_seq_one_letter_code
_entity_poly.pdbx_strand_id
1 'polypeptide(L)' 'MKCIYCQGEMKRGTTPFHVDRRGCHLTLDAVPAWVCEQCGEAYFEEKEVDAIQNLVEAIEQKNEVLSVTA' A
#
# COMPACT_ATOMS: atom_id res chain seq x y z
N MET A 1 2.20 -18.10 -7.94
CA MET A 1 3.21 -17.64 -6.96
C MET A 1 2.91 -18.28 -5.61
N LYS A 2 3.91 -18.53 -4.76
CA LYS A 2 3.72 -19.03 -3.39
C LYS A 2 3.97 -17.90 -2.40
N CYS A 3 3.15 -17.85 -1.34
CA CYS A 3 3.35 -16.90 -0.25
C CYS A 3 4.67 -17.20 0.45
N ILE A 4 5.53 -16.19 0.61
CA ILE A 4 6.84 -16.35 1.26
C ILE A 4 6.65 -16.66 2.75
N TYR A 5 5.59 -16.11 3.36
CA TYR A 5 5.28 -16.29 4.79
C TYR A 5 4.73 -17.69 5.11
N CYS A 6 3.65 -18.13 4.46
CA CYS A 6 2.94 -19.36 4.83
C CYS A 6 3.02 -20.50 3.79
N GLN A 7 3.69 -20.30 2.65
CA GLN A 7 3.76 -21.24 1.52
C GLN A 7 2.41 -21.56 0.85
N GLY A 8 1.36 -20.81 1.18
CA GLY A 8 0.04 -20.88 0.54
C GLY A 8 0.05 -20.43 -0.92
N GLU A 9 -1.02 -20.78 -1.65
CA GLU A 9 -1.23 -20.29 -3.02
C GLU A 9 -1.61 -18.82 -3.03
N MET A 10 -1.10 -18.09 -4.03
CA MET A 10 -1.39 -16.68 -4.22
C MET A 10 -2.18 -16.46 -5.49
N LYS A 11 -3.17 -15.57 -5.41
CA LYS A 11 -4.06 -15.22 -6.50
C LYS A 11 -4.03 -13.73 -6.78
N ARG A 12 -4.19 -13.35 -8.05
CA ARG A 12 -4.38 -11.95 -8.43
C ARG A 12 -5.72 -11.46 -7.91
N GLY A 13 -5.71 -10.28 -7.29
CA GLY A 13 -6.91 -9.61 -6.81
C GLY A 13 -6.58 -8.16 -6.45
N THR A 14 -7.38 -7.60 -5.55
CA THR A 14 -7.13 -6.28 -4.97
C THR A 14 -7.19 -6.36 -3.45
N THR A 15 -6.42 -5.51 -2.79
CA THR A 15 -6.46 -5.35 -1.33
C THR A 15 -6.50 -3.86 -0.97
N PRO A 16 -7.10 -3.46 0.15
CA PRO A 16 -6.87 -2.14 0.69
C PRO A 16 -5.39 -1.95 1.04
N PHE A 17 -4.90 -0.73 0.87
CA PHE A 17 -3.59 -0.28 1.33
C PHE A 17 -3.77 0.94 2.21
N HIS A 18 -3.13 0.94 3.37
CA HIS A 18 -3.23 2.00 4.35
C HIS A 18 -1.84 2.46 4.78
N VAL A 19 -1.64 3.78 4.83
CA VAL A 19 -0.38 4.37 5.27
C VAL A 19 -0.65 5.65 6.08
N ASP A 20 -0.01 5.70 7.24
CA ASP A 20 -0.04 6.82 8.17
C ASP A 20 1.34 7.46 8.22
N ARG A 21 1.49 8.64 7.60
CA ARG A 21 2.78 9.32 7.52
C ARG A 21 2.62 10.83 7.59
N ARG A 22 3.54 11.49 8.32
CA ARG A 22 3.60 12.94 8.51
C ARG A 22 2.27 13.60 8.86
N GLY A 23 1.45 12.94 9.69
CA GLY A 23 0.13 13.46 10.10
C GLY A 23 -0.96 13.36 9.02
N CYS A 24 -0.74 12.59 7.96
CA CYS A 24 -1.75 12.25 6.96
C CYS A 24 -2.07 10.75 7.01
N HIS A 25 -3.35 10.44 6.89
CA HIS A 25 -3.89 9.08 6.75
C HIS A 25 -4.31 8.89 5.29
N LEU A 26 -3.65 7.99 4.56
CA LEU A 26 -4.03 7.61 3.21
C LEU A 26 -4.55 6.18 3.21
N THR A 27 -5.75 6.01 2.65
CA THR A 27 -6.36 4.71 2.41
C THR A 27 -6.70 4.58 0.93
N LEU A 28 -6.21 3.51 0.31
CA LEU A 28 -6.53 3.11 -1.05
C LEU A 28 -7.37 1.84 -0.96
N ASP A 29 -8.62 1.87 -1.44
CA ASP A 29 -9.57 0.78 -1.19
C ASP A 29 -9.26 -0.51 -1.96
N ALA A 30 -8.72 -0.39 -3.17
CA ALA A 30 -8.55 -1.51 -4.09
C ALA A 30 -7.26 -1.37 -4.91
N VAL A 31 -6.14 -1.75 -4.30
CA VAL A 31 -4.83 -1.78 -4.97
C VAL A 31 -4.59 -3.18 -5.55
N PRO A 32 -4.23 -3.31 -6.85
CA PRO A 32 -3.87 -4.60 -7.45
C PRO A 32 -2.72 -5.29 -6.70
N ALA A 33 -2.90 -6.56 -6.35
CA ALA A 33 -1.90 -7.33 -5.62
C ALA A 33 -2.02 -8.83 -5.91
N TRP A 34 -0.99 -9.58 -5.53
CA TRP A 34 -1.10 -10.99 -5.22
C TRP A 34 -1.55 -11.15 -3.79
N VAL A 35 -2.70 -11.77 -3.57
CA VAL A 35 -3.23 -12.03 -2.23
C VAL A 35 -3.15 -13.53 -1.94
N CYS A 36 -2.57 -13.91 -0.81
CA CYS A 36 -2.53 -15.28 -0.37
C CYS A 36 -3.93 -15.75 0.06
N GLU A 37 -4.43 -16.82 -0.52
CA GLU A 37 -5.76 -17.36 -0.21
C GLU A 37 -5.84 -17.99 1.19
N GLN A 38 -4.71 -18.21 1.86
CA GLN A 38 -4.65 -18.83 3.19
C GLN A 38 -4.49 -17.82 4.33
N CYS A 39 -3.52 -16.91 4.24
CA CYS A 39 -3.20 -15.98 5.32
C CYS A 39 -3.55 -14.51 5.02
N GLY A 40 -3.98 -14.20 3.80
CA GLY A 40 -4.34 -12.83 3.40
C GLY A 40 -3.17 -11.91 3.07
N GLU A 41 -1.93 -12.40 3.11
CA GLU A 41 -0.74 -11.60 2.80
C GLU A 41 -0.80 -11.06 1.38
N ALA A 42 -0.49 -9.77 1.21
CA ALA A 42 -0.54 -9.07 -0.06
C ALA A 42 0.85 -8.69 -0.57
N TYR A 43 1.18 -9.05 -1.81
CA TYR A 43 2.38 -8.62 -2.52
C TYR A 43 2.02 -7.74 -3.71
N PHE A 44 2.63 -6.57 -3.76
CA PHE A 44 2.46 -5.59 -4.83
C PHE A 44 3.60 -5.74 -5.85
N GLU A 45 3.31 -5.53 -7.13
CA GLU A 45 4.37 -5.47 -8.14
C GLU A 45 5.06 -4.11 -8.09
N GLU A 46 6.24 -4.03 -8.71
CA GLU A 46 7.04 -2.80 -8.85
C GLU A 46 6.18 -1.60 -9.27
N LYS A 47 5.38 -1.73 -10.32
CA LYS A 47 4.52 -0.63 -10.81
C LYS A 47 3.49 -0.13 -9.79
N GLU A 48 2.94 -1.01 -8.96
CA GLU A 48 2.01 -0.60 -7.90
C GLU A 48 2.76 0.07 -6.76
N VAL A 49 3.93 -0.47 -6.38
CA VAL A 49 4.80 0.12 -5.36
C VAL A 49 5.25 1.52 -5.77
N ASP A 50 5.71 1.72 -7.01
CA ASP A 50 6.12 3.02 -7.54
C ASP A 50 4.96 4.03 -7.52
N ALA A 51 3.77 3.62 -7.93
CA ALA A 51 2.60 4.49 -7.92
C ALA A 51 2.21 4.90 -6.49
N ILE A 52 2.24 3.96 -5.54
CA ILE A 52 1.97 4.23 -4.13
C ILE A 52 3.00 5.19 -3.55
N GLN A 53 4.29 4.96 -3.80
CA GLN A 53 5.36 5.82 -3.28
C GLN A 53 5.25 7.24 -3.81
N ASN A 54 5.09 7.41 -5.13
CA ASN A 54 4.90 8.71 -5.76
C ASN A 54 3.69 9.47 -5.19
N LEU A 55 2.58 8.76 -4.93
CA LEU A 55 1.39 9.35 -4.33
C LEU A 55 1.64 9.80 -2.89
N VAL A 56 2.28 8.96 -2.07
CA VAL A 56 2.64 9.29 -0.69
C VAL A 56 3.55 10.52 -0.66
N GLU A 57 4.59 10.56 -1.49
CA GLU A 57 5.50 11.71 -1.58
C GLU A 57 4.78 13.01 -1.98
N ALA A 58 3.89 12.94 -2.98
CA ALA A 58 3.12 14.10 -3.42
C ALA A 58 2.17 14.62 -2.33
N ILE A 59 1.59 13.73 -1.52
CA ILE A 59 0.73 14.10 -0.39
C ILE A 59 1.59 14.68 0.74
N GLU A 60 2.71 14.06 1.08
CA GLU A 60 3.62 14.54 2.12
C GLU A 60 4.10 15.96 1.82
N GLN A 61 4.56 16.24 0.59
CA GLN A 61 5.00 17.58 0.18
C GLN A 61 3.91 18.64 0.31
N LYS A 62 2.66 18.29 0.00
CA LYS A 62 1.51 19.21 0.16
C LYS A 62 1.09 19.35 1.61
N ASN A 63 1.24 18.30 2.41
CA ASN A 63 0.86 18.31 3.81
C ASN A 63 1.77 19.19 4.64
N GLU A 64 3.04 19.41 4.26
CA GLU A 64 3.94 20.34 4.96
C GLU A 64 3.38 21.76 5.08
N VAL A 65 2.59 22.21 4.09
CA VAL A 65 1.92 23.52 4.13
C VAL A 65 0.71 23.52 5.08
N LEU A 66 0.08 22.36 5.28
CA LEU A 66 -1.10 22.18 6.12
C LEU A 66 -0.75 21.78 7.56
N SER A 67 0.46 21.26 7.78
CA SER A 67 0.94 20.90 9.10
C SER A 67 1.26 22.17 9.89
N VAL A 68 0.49 22.41 10.95
CA VAL A 68 0.79 23.45 11.92
C VAL A 68 2.07 23.05 12.63
N THR A 69 3.13 23.83 12.47
CA THR A 69 4.31 23.77 13.34
C THR A 69 3.82 24.05 14.76
N ALA A 70 3.80 23.03 15.61
CA ALA A 70 3.65 23.22 17.05
C ALA A 70 4.92 23.87 17.62
#